data_AF-A0A4R3RCV0-F1
#
_entry.id   AF-A0A4R3RCV0-F1
#
_cell.length_a   1.000
_cell.length_b   1.000
_cell.length_c   1.000
_cell.angle_alpha   90.00
_cell.angle_beta   90.00
_cell.angle_gamma   90.00
#
_symmetry.space_group_name_H-M   'P 1'
#
loop_
_entity.id
_entity.type
_entity.pdbx_description
1 polymer ?
#
loop_
_entity_poly.entity_id
_entity_poly.type
_entity_poly.pdbx_seq_one_letter_code
_entity_poly.pdbx_strand_id
1 'polypeptide(L)'
;MYEYAIAWEWLAFATRWFHVITAIAWIGSSFYFIALDLGLVKRPHLPPGAYGEEWQVHGGGFYHIQKYLVAPAQMPEHLTWFKYESYFTWLSGFLMLCIVYYGGADLFLIDRHILDISAPVAILISLASLAIGWIVYDLLCKSLLGKNTWGLMAVLYGVIVFMAWGYTQLFTGRAAFLHLGAFTATIMSANVFLIIIPNQKIVVADLIAGRTPDPKYGVVAKQRSLHNNYLTLPVIFFMLSNHYPLAFGTAFNWVIAALVFLMGVTIRHWFNTTHARKGRPTWTWLVSVVLFILIMWLSTVPRVLTGGSETAAVAPAFQQFAGDPHFPAVKELIGTRCAMCHAAEPVYEGIARPPNGVIFENDAQIAAHAREIYIQAGRSHAMPPGNVTEITSDERKLLVAWFESAVEGKQQ
;
A
#
# COMPACT_ATOMS: atom_id res chain seq x y z
N MET A 1 -30.36 -6.26 0.51
CA MET A 1 -28.98 -6.44 1.02
C MET A 1 -28.05 -7.19 0.05
N TYR A 2 -28.56 -8.04 -0.85
CA TYR A 2 -27.75 -8.69 -1.91
C TYR A 2 -27.19 -7.73 -2.95
N GLU A 3 -28.02 -6.80 -3.40
CA GLU A 3 -27.60 -5.70 -4.28
C GLU A 3 -26.48 -4.89 -3.62
N TYR A 4 -26.50 -4.74 -2.30
CA TYR A 4 -25.43 -4.07 -1.56
C TYR A 4 -24.13 -4.88 -1.58
N ALA A 5 -24.15 -6.20 -1.34
CA ALA A 5 -22.93 -7.02 -1.39
C ALA A 5 -22.31 -7.02 -2.80
N ILE A 6 -23.13 -7.15 -3.85
CA ILE A 6 -22.68 -7.12 -5.25
C ILE A 6 -22.18 -5.72 -5.63
N ALA A 7 -22.93 -4.67 -5.30
CA ALA A 7 -22.52 -3.29 -5.55
C ALA A 7 -21.24 -2.94 -4.79
N TRP A 8 -21.05 -3.44 -3.56
CA TRP A 8 -19.84 -3.22 -2.77
C TRP A 8 -18.62 -3.89 -3.41
N GLU A 9 -18.76 -5.12 -3.92
CA GLU A 9 -17.68 -5.80 -4.66
C GLU A 9 -17.31 -5.03 -5.93
N TRP A 10 -18.29 -4.61 -6.73
CA TRP A 10 -18.03 -3.78 -7.92
C TRP A 10 -17.44 -2.42 -7.57
N LEU A 11 -17.89 -1.79 -6.48
CA LEU A 11 -17.34 -0.53 -5.99
C LEU A 11 -15.89 -0.69 -5.53
N ALA A 12 -15.58 -1.74 -4.77
CA ALA A 12 -14.22 -2.07 -4.33
C ALA A 12 -13.32 -2.37 -5.54
N PHE A 13 -13.84 -3.09 -6.54
CA PHE A 13 -13.11 -3.39 -7.77
C PHE A 13 -12.84 -2.12 -8.60
N ALA A 14 -13.86 -1.30 -8.85
CA ALA A 14 -13.74 -0.05 -9.59
C ALA A 14 -12.78 0.93 -8.90
N THR A 15 -12.86 1.04 -7.58
CA THR A 15 -11.95 1.89 -6.79
C THR A 15 -10.52 1.36 -6.86
N ARG A 16 -10.31 0.04 -6.76
CA ARG A 16 -8.98 -0.57 -6.90
C ARG A 16 -8.40 -0.33 -8.29
N TRP A 17 -9.21 -0.50 -9.33
CA TRP A 17 -8.80 -0.26 -10.71
C TRP A 17 -8.41 1.21 -10.92
N PHE A 18 -9.24 2.14 -10.46
CA PHE A 18 -8.94 3.58 -10.49
C PHE A 18 -7.68 3.93 -9.70
N HIS A 19 -7.49 3.33 -8.52
CA HIS A 19 -6.30 3.54 -7.71
C HIS A 19 -5.02 3.08 -8.41
N VAL A 20 -5.03 1.90 -9.03
CA VAL A 20 -3.87 1.39 -9.78
C VAL A 20 -3.51 2.31 -10.94
N ILE A 21 -4.50 2.79 -11.70
CA ILE A 21 -4.26 3.72 -12.82
C ILE A 21 -3.59 5.01 -12.32
N THR A 22 -4.16 5.63 -11.27
CA THR A 22 -3.63 6.89 -10.73
C THR A 22 -2.25 6.70 -10.11
N ALA A 23 -2.01 5.59 -9.40
CA ALA A 23 -0.72 5.25 -8.84
C ALA A 23 0.36 5.06 -9.92
N ILE A 24 0.05 4.38 -11.03
CA ILE A 24 0.98 4.25 -12.17
C ILE A 24 1.33 5.62 -12.74
N ALA A 25 0.34 6.50 -12.94
CA ALA A 25 0.57 7.85 -13.44
C ALA A 25 1.47 8.67 -12.50
N TRP A 26 1.25 8.60 -11.18
CA TRP A 26 2.03 9.36 -10.20
C TRP A 26 3.44 8.82 -10.01
N ILE A 27 3.58 7.50 -9.84
CA ILE A 27 4.91 6.89 -9.64
C ILE A 27 5.74 6.99 -10.91
N GLY A 28 5.14 6.76 -12.08
CA GLY A 28 5.80 6.89 -13.38
C GLY A 28 6.32 8.31 -13.61
N SER A 29 5.47 9.32 -13.43
CA SER A 29 5.88 10.73 -13.55
C SER A 29 6.96 11.10 -12.52
N SER A 30 6.84 10.64 -11.27
CA SER A 30 7.83 10.89 -10.23
C SER A 30 9.20 10.32 -10.60
N PHE A 31 9.27 9.07 -11.08
CA PHE A 31 10.54 8.48 -11.53
C PHE A 31 11.13 9.19 -12.74
N TYR A 32 10.28 9.57 -13.70
CA TYR A 32 10.70 10.33 -14.87
C TYR A 32 11.31 11.69 -14.48
N PHE A 33 10.61 12.49 -13.68
CA PHE A 33 11.10 13.83 -13.30
C PHE A 33 12.36 13.79 -12.44
N ILE A 34 12.51 12.79 -11.58
CA ILE A 34 13.75 12.60 -10.82
C ILE A 34 14.90 12.20 -11.74
N ALA A 35 14.68 11.28 -12.69
CA ALA A 35 15.71 10.87 -13.64
C ALA A 35 16.12 12.05 -14.53
N LEU A 36 15.15 12.85 -15.01
CA LEU A 36 15.39 14.09 -15.74
C LEU A 36 16.22 15.07 -14.91
N ASP A 37 15.81 15.39 -13.68
CA ASP A 37 16.50 16.38 -12.84
C ASP A 37 17.95 15.98 -12.51
N LEU A 38 18.18 14.69 -12.27
CA LEU A 38 19.51 14.16 -12.01
C LEU A 38 20.36 14.06 -13.29
N GLY A 39 19.73 13.85 -14.44
CA GLY A 39 20.41 13.71 -15.75
C GLY A 39 20.87 15.02 -16.39
N LEU A 40 20.35 16.17 -15.93
CA LEU A 40 20.63 17.49 -16.51
C LEU A 40 22.13 17.78 -16.65
N VAL A 41 22.52 18.28 -17.81
CA VAL A 41 23.89 18.68 -18.13
C VAL A 41 23.98 20.18 -18.26
N LYS A 42 24.99 20.78 -17.62
CA LYS A 42 25.33 22.18 -17.86
C LYS A 42 26.24 22.30 -19.08
N ARG A 43 25.83 23.11 -20.08
CA ARG A 43 26.61 23.37 -21.30
C ARG A 43 26.91 24.86 -21.49
N PRO A 44 28.00 25.22 -22.21
CA PRO A 44 28.38 26.63 -22.37
C PRO A 44 27.35 27.51 -23.11
N HIS A 45 26.55 26.93 -24.00
CA HIS A 45 25.57 27.65 -24.82
C HIS A 45 24.20 27.79 -24.15
N LEU A 46 24.07 27.38 -22.88
CA LEU A 46 22.80 27.46 -22.18
C LEU A 46 22.35 28.93 -22.03
N PRO A 47 21.04 29.22 -22.17
CA PRO A 47 20.51 30.54 -21.90
C PRO A 47 20.86 31.03 -20.49
N PRO A 48 21.01 32.35 -20.27
CA PRO A 48 21.19 32.90 -18.93
C PRO A 48 20.11 32.41 -17.95
N GLY A 49 20.53 31.94 -16.79
CA GLY A 49 19.63 31.42 -15.74
C GLY A 49 19.22 29.94 -15.88
N ALA A 50 19.55 29.28 -16.99
CA ALA A 50 19.34 27.84 -17.12
C ALA A 50 20.33 27.05 -16.25
N TYR A 51 19.81 26.09 -15.50
CA TYR A 51 20.57 25.18 -14.63
C TYR A 51 21.29 24.11 -15.44
N GLY A 52 20.57 23.55 -16.42
CA GLY A 52 21.01 22.46 -17.27
C GLY A 52 19.96 22.10 -18.31
N GLU A 53 20.36 21.24 -19.24
CA GLU A 53 19.50 20.68 -20.27
C GLU A 53 19.59 19.16 -20.33
N GLU A 54 18.57 18.54 -20.92
CA GLU A 54 18.58 17.13 -21.30
C GLU A 54 17.90 16.94 -22.65
N TRP A 55 18.44 16.01 -23.44
CA TRP A 55 17.86 15.57 -24.70
C TRP A 55 17.28 14.17 -24.53
N GLN A 56 16.03 13.99 -24.93
CA GLN A 56 15.32 12.72 -24.78
C GLN A 56 14.65 12.32 -26.09
N VAL A 57 14.53 11.03 -26.34
CA VAL A 57 13.84 10.48 -27.51
C VAL A 57 12.60 9.70 -27.05
N HIS A 58 11.44 10.03 -27.60
CA HIS A 58 10.22 9.28 -27.36
C HIS A 58 9.22 9.52 -28.50
N GLY A 59 8.35 8.54 -28.79
CA GLY A 59 7.29 8.69 -29.80
C GLY A 59 7.78 9.03 -31.21
N GLY A 60 9.02 8.68 -31.57
CA GLY A 60 9.62 9.01 -32.87
C GLY A 60 10.21 10.42 -33.00
N GLY A 61 10.23 11.21 -31.93
CA GLY A 61 10.79 12.57 -31.92
C GLY A 61 11.83 12.81 -30.81
N PHE A 62 12.41 14.01 -30.83
CA PHE A 62 13.39 14.47 -29.84
C PHE A 62 12.83 15.62 -29.01
N TYR A 63 12.95 15.51 -27.69
CA TYR A 63 12.62 16.54 -26.73
C TYR A 63 13.91 17.20 -26.24
N HIS A 64 13.96 18.53 -26.32
CA HIS A 64 15.01 19.34 -25.72
C HIS A 64 14.42 20.07 -24.52
N ILE A 65 14.84 19.67 -23.32
CA ILE A 65 14.29 20.18 -22.07
C ILE A 65 15.37 21.01 -21.37
N GLN A 66 15.02 22.24 -21.01
CA GLN A 66 15.88 23.12 -20.22
C GLN A 66 15.21 23.40 -18.88
N LYS A 67 15.96 23.29 -17.79
CA LYS A 67 15.47 23.61 -16.44
C LYS A 67 16.04 24.93 -15.97
N TYR A 68 15.18 25.80 -15.44
CA TYR A 68 15.55 27.06 -14.82
C TYR A 68 15.37 26.95 -13.30
N LEU A 69 16.33 27.44 -12.49
CA LEU A 69 16.19 27.42 -11.02
C LEU A 69 15.28 28.51 -10.47
N VAL A 70 15.19 29.62 -11.20
CA VAL A 70 14.46 30.81 -10.79
C VAL A 70 13.42 31.14 -11.86
N ALA A 71 13.80 31.83 -12.93
CA ALA A 71 12.93 32.12 -14.06
C ALA A 71 13.66 31.98 -15.39
N PRO A 72 12.96 31.57 -16.46
CA PRO A 72 13.34 31.94 -17.81
C PRO A 72 13.08 33.43 -18.06
N ALA A 73 13.76 34.01 -19.06
CA ALA A 73 13.58 35.42 -19.44
C ALA A 73 12.14 35.72 -19.94
N GLN A 74 11.43 34.72 -20.45
CA GLN A 74 10.03 34.81 -20.84
C GLN A 74 9.29 33.61 -20.25
N MET A 75 8.24 33.88 -19.46
CA MET A 75 7.36 32.82 -18.96
C MET A 75 6.26 32.55 -20.00
N PRO A 76 6.03 31.29 -20.40
CA PRO A 76 4.91 30.95 -21.27
C PRO A 76 3.57 31.14 -20.53
N GLU A 77 2.52 31.51 -21.27
CA GLU A 77 1.15 31.64 -20.71
C GLU A 77 0.60 30.30 -20.19
N HIS A 78 0.99 29.21 -20.85
CA HIS A 78 0.54 27.86 -20.50
C HIS A 78 1.59 27.10 -19.69
N LEU A 79 1.22 26.72 -18.45
CA LEU A 79 2.03 25.89 -17.55
C LEU A 79 1.28 24.61 -17.18
N THR A 80 1.88 23.46 -17.46
CA THR A 80 1.36 22.16 -17.01
C THR A 80 1.83 21.87 -15.59
N TRP A 81 0.88 21.59 -14.69
CA TRP A 81 1.15 21.30 -13.29
C TRP A 81 0.92 19.82 -12.98
N PHE A 82 2.00 19.08 -12.70
CA PHE A 82 1.97 17.68 -12.27
C PHE A 82 1.64 17.58 -10.78
N LYS A 83 0.34 17.59 -10.47
CA LYS A 83 -0.20 17.54 -9.10
C LYS A 83 -1.37 16.58 -8.97
N TYR A 84 -2.17 16.46 -10.02
CA TYR A 84 -3.40 15.67 -9.99
C TYR A 84 -3.12 14.19 -9.83
N GLU A 85 -2.02 13.69 -10.38
CA GLU A 85 -1.59 12.30 -10.25
C GLU A 85 -1.42 11.93 -8.77
N SER A 86 -0.74 12.77 -8.00
CA SER A 86 -0.60 12.59 -6.54
C SER A 86 -1.94 12.68 -5.82
N TYR A 87 -2.75 13.69 -6.16
CA TYR A 87 -3.99 13.98 -5.44
C TYR A 87 -5.01 12.85 -5.64
N PHE A 88 -5.20 12.41 -6.87
CA PHE A 88 -6.11 11.31 -7.19
C PHE A 88 -5.58 9.96 -6.72
N THR A 89 -4.25 9.74 -6.68
CA THR A 89 -3.71 8.51 -6.07
C THR A 89 -4.03 8.44 -4.59
N TRP A 90 -3.84 9.54 -3.85
CA TRP A 90 -4.18 9.57 -2.42
C TRP A 90 -5.69 9.45 -2.20
N LEU A 91 -6.50 10.18 -2.96
CA LEU A 91 -7.96 10.13 -2.84
C LEU A 91 -8.50 8.72 -3.10
N SER A 92 -8.06 8.08 -4.18
CA SER A 92 -8.47 6.71 -4.52
C SER A 92 -7.93 5.67 -3.53
N GLY A 93 -6.72 5.85 -3.01
CA GLY A 93 -6.13 4.98 -1.99
C GLY A 93 -6.83 5.11 -0.65
N PHE A 94 -7.19 6.32 -0.25
CA PHE A 94 -7.98 6.59 0.95
C PHE A 94 -9.40 6.02 0.81
N LEU A 95 -10.02 6.17 -0.37
CA LEU A 95 -11.32 5.54 -0.66
C LEU A 95 -11.23 4.00 -0.56
N MET A 96 -10.16 3.39 -1.07
CA MET A 96 -9.89 1.95 -0.89
C MET A 96 -9.76 1.57 0.60
N LEU A 97 -9.07 2.38 1.40
CA LEU A 97 -8.94 2.16 2.84
C LEU A 97 -10.31 2.19 3.52
N CYS A 98 -11.15 3.17 3.18
CA CYS A 98 -12.52 3.28 3.70
C CYS A 98 -13.39 2.07 3.31
N ILE A 99 -13.36 1.66 2.05
CA ILE A 99 -14.20 0.55 1.55
C ILE A 99 -13.73 -0.79 2.09
N VAL A 100 -12.44 -1.10 2.02
CA VAL A 100 -11.96 -2.45 2.34
C VAL A 100 -11.66 -2.61 3.83
N TYR A 101 -10.98 -1.64 4.44
CA TYR A 101 -10.48 -1.79 5.82
C TYR A 101 -11.41 -1.17 6.85
N TYR A 102 -12.08 -0.06 6.56
CA TYR A 102 -13.02 0.53 7.53
C TYR A 102 -14.41 -0.11 7.42
N GLY A 103 -14.90 -0.35 6.20
CA GLY A 103 -16.16 -1.06 5.98
C GLY A 103 -16.14 -2.53 6.44
N GLY A 104 -14.96 -3.14 6.52
CA GLY A 104 -14.74 -4.50 7.03
C GLY A 104 -13.80 -4.54 8.24
N ALA A 105 -13.86 -3.55 9.13
CA ALA A 105 -12.89 -3.36 10.21
C ALA A 105 -12.72 -4.58 11.13
N ASP A 106 -13.81 -5.24 11.51
CA ASP A 106 -13.75 -6.46 12.34
C ASP A 106 -12.98 -7.61 11.70
N LEU A 107 -12.90 -7.65 10.37
CA LEU A 107 -12.23 -8.71 9.60
C LEU A 107 -10.81 -8.35 9.18
N PHE A 108 -10.65 -7.14 8.65
CA PHE A 108 -9.42 -6.77 7.95
C PHE A 108 -8.51 -5.88 8.80
N LEU A 109 -9.06 -5.11 9.75
CA LEU A 109 -8.32 -4.13 10.53
C LEU A 109 -7.95 -4.64 11.93
N ILE A 110 -8.93 -5.16 12.66
CA ILE A 110 -8.79 -5.51 14.08
C ILE A 110 -8.30 -6.94 14.23
N ASP A 111 -7.33 -7.12 15.12
CA ASP A 111 -6.95 -8.42 15.66
C ASP A 111 -7.24 -8.42 17.16
N ARG A 112 -8.28 -9.15 17.58
CA ARG A 112 -8.73 -9.19 18.98
C ARG A 112 -7.77 -9.95 19.90
N HIS A 113 -6.87 -10.77 19.35
CA HIS A 113 -5.83 -11.43 20.13
C HIS A 113 -4.67 -10.48 20.47
N ILE A 114 -4.43 -9.48 19.62
CA ILE A 114 -3.43 -8.43 19.85
C ILE A 114 -4.01 -7.33 20.75
N LEU A 115 -5.13 -6.74 20.34
CA LEU A 115 -5.79 -5.67 21.07
C LEU A 115 -7.30 -5.68 20.78
N ASP A 116 -8.10 -6.03 21.79
CA ASP A 116 -9.56 -6.02 21.67
C ASP A 116 -10.11 -4.60 21.80
N ILE A 117 -10.28 -3.94 20.65
CA ILE A 117 -10.85 -2.60 20.50
C ILE A 117 -12.01 -2.62 19.51
N SER A 118 -12.94 -1.70 19.68
CA SER A 118 -14.07 -1.56 18.76
C SER A 118 -13.65 -0.97 17.41
N ALA A 119 -14.41 -1.29 16.34
CA ALA A 119 -14.18 -0.76 15.00
C ALA A 119 -14.04 0.77 14.94
N PRO A 120 -14.90 1.59 15.59
CA PRO A 120 -14.71 3.05 15.60
C PRO A 120 -13.39 3.49 16.20
N VAL A 121 -12.92 2.84 17.27
CA VAL A 121 -11.65 3.17 17.92
C VAL A 121 -10.48 2.81 17.00
N ALA A 122 -10.50 1.63 16.38
CA ALA A 122 -9.46 1.21 15.44
C ALA A 122 -9.38 2.14 14.22
N ILE A 123 -10.52 2.56 13.67
CA ILE A 123 -10.61 3.51 12.55
C ILE A 123 -10.08 4.88 12.97
N LEU A 124 -10.46 5.38 14.16
CA LEU A 124 -9.96 6.66 14.68
C LEU A 124 -8.45 6.64 14.89
N ILE A 125 -7.89 5.55 15.42
CA ILE A 125 -6.44 5.36 15.57
C ILE A 125 -5.77 5.37 14.20
N SER A 126 -6.34 4.68 13.21
CA SER A 126 -5.83 4.68 11.83
C SER A 126 -5.78 6.10 11.26
N LEU A 127 -6.91 6.82 11.27
CA LEU A 127 -6.99 8.20 10.77
C LEU A 127 -6.04 9.15 11.51
N ALA A 128 -5.99 9.06 12.84
CA ALA A 128 -5.11 9.86 13.66
C ALA A 128 -3.64 9.58 13.33
N SER A 129 -3.26 8.32 13.13
CA SER A 129 -1.89 7.93 12.79
C SER A 129 -1.42 8.53 11.45
N LEU A 130 -2.30 8.59 10.45
CA LEU A 130 -2.01 9.22 9.15
C LEU A 130 -1.82 10.74 9.27
N ALA A 131 -2.72 11.40 10.01
CA ALA A 131 -2.70 12.85 10.18
C ALA A 131 -1.54 13.33 11.07
N ILE A 132 -1.42 12.75 12.27
CA ILE A 132 -0.34 13.05 13.23
C ILE A 132 1.01 12.70 12.62
N GLY A 133 1.10 11.58 11.89
CA GLY A 133 2.29 11.17 11.17
C GLY A 133 2.85 12.24 10.25
N TRP A 134 1.99 12.85 9.42
CA TRP A 134 2.40 13.95 8.55
C TRP A 134 2.82 15.19 9.35
N ILE A 135 2.10 15.56 10.41
CA ILE A 135 2.45 16.72 11.25
C ILE A 135 3.83 16.52 11.87
N VAL A 136 4.09 15.37 12.49
CA VAL A 136 5.38 15.05 13.10
C VAL A 136 6.49 15.09 12.05
N TYR A 137 6.28 14.45 10.90
CA TYR A 137 7.23 14.48 9.79
C TYR A 137 7.52 15.91 9.29
N ASP A 138 6.49 16.76 9.15
CA ASP A 138 6.65 18.13 8.68
C ASP A 138 7.43 18.99 9.70
N LEU A 139 7.11 18.85 10.99
CA LEU A 139 7.83 19.51 12.08
C LEU A 139 9.30 19.08 12.14
N LEU A 140 9.59 17.77 12.00
CA LEU A 140 10.96 17.26 11.96
C LEU A 140 11.77 17.89 10.82
N CYS A 141 11.17 17.99 9.63
CA CYS A 141 11.84 18.60 8.48
C CYS A 141 11.99 20.12 8.59
N LYS A 142 11.13 20.81 9.34
CA LYS A 142 11.27 22.25 9.64
C LYS A 142 12.23 22.55 10.80
N SER A 143 12.55 21.55 11.62
CA SER A 143 13.45 21.68 12.77
C SER A 143 14.93 21.83 12.37
N LEU A 144 15.82 22.01 13.36
CA LEU A 144 17.27 22.01 13.13
C LEU A 144 17.77 20.71 12.50
N LEU A 145 17.11 19.58 12.79
CA LEU A 145 17.42 18.30 12.18
C LEU A 145 17.18 18.32 10.66
N GLY A 146 16.18 19.10 10.21
CA GLY A 146 15.87 19.33 8.81
C GLY A 146 17.01 19.92 7.99
N LYS A 147 18.00 20.54 8.63
CA LYS A 147 19.20 21.09 7.98
C LYS A 147 20.29 20.04 7.70
N ASN A 148 20.22 18.88 8.36
CA ASN A 148 21.14 17.76 8.14
C ASN A 148 20.38 16.57 7.51
N THR A 149 20.57 16.37 6.21
CA THR A 149 19.88 15.31 5.46
C THR A 149 20.11 13.92 6.07
N TRP A 150 21.35 13.57 6.45
CA TRP A 150 21.65 12.25 6.99
C TRP A 150 21.02 12.02 8.36
N GLY A 151 21.13 13.01 9.26
CA GLY A 151 20.48 12.95 10.57
C GLY A 151 18.96 12.85 10.46
N LEU A 152 18.37 13.63 9.56
CA LEU A 152 16.93 13.57 9.29
C LEU A 152 16.51 12.20 8.77
N MET A 153 17.24 11.61 7.80
CA MET A 153 16.92 10.29 7.26
C MET A 153 17.00 9.19 8.33
N ALA A 154 18.00 9.23 9.20
CA ALA A 154 18.14 8.25 10.28
C ALA A 154 16.97 8.34 11.29
N VAL A 155 16.57 9.55 11.67
CA VAL A 155 15.42 9.75 12.57
C VAL A 155 14.11 9.34 11.90
N LEU A 156 13.89 9.72 10.63
CA LEU A 156 12.70 9.31 9.90
C LEU A 156 12.63 7.79 9.71
N TYR A 157 13.77 7.13 9.51
CA TYR A 157 13.84 5.67 9.51
C TYR A 157 13.41 5.11 10.86
N GLY A 158 13.92 5.65 11.98
CA GLY A 158 13.48 5.28 13.33
C GLY A 158 11.98 5.46 13.55
N VAL A 159 11.39 6.56 13.05
CA VAL A 159 9.94 6.78 13.07
C VAL A 159 9.21 5.69 12.29
N ILE A 160 9.68 5.32 11.10
CA ILE A 160 9.05 4.27 10.29
C ILE A 160 9.13 2.90 10.98
N VAL A 161 10.25 2.57 11.60
CA VAL A 161 10.40 1.34 12.40
C VAL A 161 9.45 1.35 13.60
N PHE A 162 9.35 2.48 14.30
CA PHE A 162 8.40 2.64 15.41
C PHE A 162 6.95 2.49 14.95
N MET A 163 6.57 3.10 13.81
CA MET A 163 5.23 2.96 13.25
C MET A 163 4.95 1.53 12.79
N ALA A 164 5.93 0.85 12.17
CA ALA A 164 5.81 -0.55 11.77
C ALA A 164 5.54 -1.43 13.00
N TRP A 165 6.33 -1.28 14.07
CA TRP A 165 6.09 -1.97 15.33
C TRP A 165 4.74 -1.60 15.92
N GLY A 166 4.42 -0.32 16.06
CA GLY A 166 3.18 0.17 16.65
C GLY A 166 1.93 -0.36 15.94
N TYR A 167 1.91 -0.37 14.60
CA TYR A 167 0.80 -0.95 13.86
C TYR A 167 0.65 -2.45 14.07
N THR A 168 1.74 -3.20 14.26
CA THR A 168 1.67 -4.64 14.58
C THR A 168 1.22 -4.92 16.01
N GLN A 169 1.21 -3.91 16.89
CA GLN A 169 0.63 -4.00 18.24
C GLN A 169 -0.85 -3.55 18.27
N LEU A 170 -1.42 -3.11 17.14
CA LEU A 170 -2.75 -2.51 17.07
C LEU A 170 -3.67 -3.20 16.07
N PHE A 171 -3.12 -3.62 14.93
CA PHE A 171 -3.86 -4.13 13.79
C PHE A 171 -3.37 -5.52 13.38
N THR A 172 -4.17 -6.20 12.56
CA THR A 172 -3.73 -7.45 11.90
C THR A 172 -2.41 -7.22 11.17
N GLY A 173 -1.54 -8.24 11.05
CA GLY A 173 -0.27 -8.10 10.33
C GLY A 173 -0.44 -7.58 8.90
N ARG A 174 -1.52 -8.02 8.22
CA ARG A 174 -1.93 -7.53 6.89
C ARG A 174 -2.25 -6.03 6.91
N ALA A 175 -3.11 -5.60 7.83
CA ALA A 175 -3.45 -4.20 7.99
C ALA A 175 -2.22 -3.37 8.38
N ALA A 176 -1.33 -3.87 9.22
CA ALA A 176 -0.14 -3.15 9.65
C ALA A 176 0.76 -2.77 8.46
N PHE A 177 1.00 -3.70 7.53
CA PHE A 177 1.77 -3.42 6.32
C PHE A 177 1.07 -2.41 5.42
N LEU A 178 -0.24 -2.60 5.17
CA LEU A 178 -1.01 -1.65 4.39
C LEU A 178 -1.00 -0.25 5.02
N HIS A 179 -1.17 -0.14 6.34
CA HIS A 179 -1.17 1.13 7.06
C HIS A 179 0.21 1.79 7.04
N LEU A 180 1.29 1.03 7.10
CA LEU A 180 2.64 1.57 6.91
C LEU A 180 2.83 2.16 5.51
N GLY A 181 2.30 1.47 4.49
CA GLY A 181 2.21 1.99 3.13
C GLY A 181 1.36 3.27 3.05
N ALA A 182 0.17 3.26 3.65
CA ALA A 182 -0.78 4.38 3.64
C ALA A 182 -0.24 5.61 4.38
N PHE A 183 0.42 5.40 5.52
CA PHE A 183 1.12 6.42 6.29
C PHE A 183 2.18 7.11 5.44
N THR A 184 3.04 6.31 4.82
CA THR A 184 4.13 6.82 4.00
C THR A 184 3.60 7.52 2.73
N ALA A 185 2.61 6.93 2.06
CA ALA A 185 1.96 7.53 0.89
C ALA A 185 1.21 8.84 1.24
N THR A 186 0.63 8.93 2.43
CA THR A 186 -0.01 10.15 2.93
C THR A 186 1.02 11.25 3.13
N ILE A 187 2.16 10.95 3.75
CA ILE A 187 3.28 11.89 3.85
C ILE A 187 3.71 12.36 2.45
N MET A 188 3.85 11.44 1.50
CA MET A 188 4.27 11.75 0.15
C MET A 188 3.28 12.64 -0.60
N SER A 189 1.98 12.37 -0.49
CA SER A 189 0.95 13.18 -1.14
C SER A 189 0.80 14.55 -0.49
N ALA A 190 0.85 14.60 0.84
CA ALA A 190 0.81 15.85 1.60
C ALA A 190 2.05 16.73 1.33
N ASN A 191 3.22 16.14 1.09
CA ASN A 191 4.39 16.88 0.58
C ASN A 191 4.07 17.62 -0.73
N VAL A 192 3.35 16.98 -1.65
CA VAL A 192 2.94 17.60 -2.92
C VAL A 192 1.91 18.70 -2.68
N PHE A 193 0.83 18.36 -1.96
CA PHE A 193 -0.33 19.24 -1.78
C PHE A 193 -0.05 20.46 -0.89
N LEU A 194 0.63 20.28 0.24
CA LEU A 194 0.80 21.32 1.27
C LEU A 194 2.13 22.07 1.18
N ILE A 195 3.15 21.50 0.53
CA ILE A 195 4.49 22.09 0.52
C ILE A 195 4.96 22.41 -0.91
N ILE A 196 5.05 21.42 -1.80
CA ILE A 196 5.67 21.60 -3.13
C ILE A 196 4.83 22.53 -4.01
N ILE A 197 3.54 22.24 -4.20
CA ILE A 197 2.69 23.03 -5.09
C ILE A 197 2.47 24.46 -4.57
N PRO A 198 2.19 24.71 -3.28
CA PRO A 198 2.10 26.08 -2.76
C PRO A 198 3.41 26.87 -2.95
N ASN A 199 4.56 26.27 -2.66
CA ASN A 199 5.86 26.93 -2.86
C ASN A 199 6.12 27.25 -4.33
N GLN A 200 5.80 26.32 -5.24
CA GLN A 200 5.92 26.56 -6.68
C GLN A 200 5.00 27.68 -7.17
N LYS A 201 3.77 27.77 -6.64
CA LYS A 201 2.85 28.88 -6.96
C LYS A 201 3.39 30.23 -6.50
N ILE A 202 4.00 30.30 -5.32
CA ILE A 202 4.64 31.53 -4.82
C ILE A 202 5.77 31.95 -5.78
N VAL A 203 6.65 31.01 -6.14
CA VAL A 203 7.74 31.25 -7.09
C VAL A 203 7.20 31.77 -8.41
N VAL A 204 6.21 31.09 -9.01
CA VAL A 204 5.60 31.52 -10.28
C VAL A 204 4.96 32.91 -10.16
N ALA A 205 4.26 33.21 -9.06
CA ALA A 205 3.64 34.52 -8.85
C ALA A 205 4.68 35.66 -8.73
N ASP A 206 5.81 35.42 -8.06
CA ASP A 206 6.91 36.39 -7.99
C ASP A 206 7.50 36.66 -9.37
N LEU A 207 7.65 35.62 -10.20
CA LEU A 207 8.16 35.74 -11.56
C LEU A 207 7.22 36.52 -12.48
N ILE A 208 5.92 36.24 -12.43
CA ILE A 208 4.91 37.00 -13.19
C ILE A 208 4.97 38.48 -12.80
N ALA A 209 5.22 38.78 -11.52
CA ALA A 209 5.32 40.14 -11.00
C ALA A 209 6.70 40.79 -11.21
N GLY A 210 7.64 40.15 -11.93
CA GLY A 210 8.99 40.68 -12.17
C GLY A 210 9.89 40.74 -10.93
N ARG A 211 9.54 40.04 -9.85
CA ARG A 211 10.35 39.93 -8.63
C ARG A 211 11.31 38.75 -8.73
N THR A 212 12.37 38.77 -7.93
CA THR A 212 13.26 37.61 -7.75
C THR A 212 12.70 36.70 -6.65
N PRO A 213 12.28 35.45 -6.97
CA PRO A 213 11.78 34.48 -6.00
C PRO A 213 12.83 34.12 -4.95
N ASP A 214 12.37 33.88 -3.72
CA ASP A 214 13.23 33.41 -2.64
C ASP A 214 13.68 31.95 -2.88
N PRO A 215 15.01 31.68 -2.94
CA PRO A 215 15.55 30.34 -3.16
C PRO A 215 15.09 29.29 -2.14
N LYS A 216 14.68 29.71 -0.93
CA LYS A 216 14.24 28.79 0.13
C LYS A 216 13.09 27.89 -0.32
N TYR A 217 12.18 28.40 -1.16
CA TYR A 217 11.01 27.66 -1.63
C TYR A 217 11.42 26.45 -2.48
N GLY A 218 12.41 26.64 -3.35
CA GLY A 218 12.98 25.56 -4.17
C GLY A 218 13.74 24.53 -3.34
N VAL A 219 14.51 24.97 -2.34
CA VAL A 219 15.25 24.07 -1.42
C VAL A 219 14.29 23.18 -0.64
N VAL A 220 13.25 23.76 -0.04
CA VAL A 220 12.22 23.01 0.72
C VAL A 220 11.49 22.03 -0.20
N ALA A 221 11.06 22.46 -1.39
CA ALA A 221 10.37 21.58 -2.34
C ALA A 221 11.27 20.42 -2.80
N LYS A 222 12.56 20.68 -3.05
CA LYS A 222 13.54 19.65 -3.44
C LYS A 222 13.77 18.63 -2.34
N GLN A 223 13.85 19.06 -1.07
CA GLN A 223 13.98 18.13 0.07
C GLN A 223 12.79 17.16 0.12
N ARG A 224 11.56 17.67 0.00
CA ARG A 224 10.36 16.82 0.04
C ARG A 224 10.27 15.88 -1.15
N SER A 225 10.64 16.36 -2.34
CA SER A 225 10.72 15.53 -3.55
C SER A 225 11.77 14.42 -3.41
N LEU A 226 12.93 14.70 -2.81
CA LEU A 226 13.95 13.69 -2.51
C LEU A 226 13.41 12.61 -1.58
N HIS A 227 12.68 12.98 -0.52
CA HIS A 227 12.08 12.01 0.39
C HIS A 227 11.09 11.13 -0.37
N ASN A 228 10.14 11.72 -1.09
CA ASN A 228 9.16 10.97 -1.89
C ASN A 228 9.85 9.95 -2.82
N ASN A 229 10.92 10.34 -3.49
CA ASN A 229 11.68 9.47 -4.38
C ASN A 229 12.23 8.20 -3.69
N TYR A 230 12.79 8.32 -2.48
CA TYR A 230 13.29 7.16 -1.73
C TYR A 230 12.18 6.32 -1.07
N LEU A 231 11.05 6.96 -0.74
CA LEU A 231 9.88 6.30 -0.12
C LEU A 231 9.05 5.47 -1.12
N THR A 232 9.15 5.73 -2.41
CA THR A 232 8.30 5.10 -3.42
C THR A 232 8.38 3.57 -3.47
N LEU A 233 9.59 2.99 -3.54
CA LEU A 233 9.72 1.53 -3.67
C LEU A 233 9.21 0.77 -2.45
N PRO A 234 9.53 1.20 -1.20
CA PRO A 234 8.92 0.61 -0.01
C PRO A 234 7.39 0.70 -0.02
N VAL A 235 6.81 1.85 -0.38
CA VAL A 235 5.35 2.02 -0.46
C VAL A 235 4.73 1.02 -1.43
N ILE A 236 5.31 0.83 -2.62
CA ILE A 236 4.80 -0.14 -3.60
C ILE A 236 4.82 -1.54 -2.99
N PHE A 237 5.91 -1.93 -2.33
CA PHE A 237 5.99 -3.23 -1.66
C PHE A 237 4.88 -3.40 -0.62
N PHE A 238 4.70 -2.41 0.26
CA PHE A 238 3.67 -2.48 1.31
C PHE A 238 2.26 -2.59 0.73
N MET A 239 1.94 -1.84 -0.32
CA MET A 239 0.63 -1.91 -0.96
C MET A 239 0.38 -3.28 -1.63
N LEU A 240 1.42 -3.87 -2.24
CA LEU A 240 1.34 -5.19 -2.89
C LEU A 240 1.41 -6.37 -1.91
N SER A 241 1.96 -6.16 -0.71
CA SER A 241 2.21 -7.21 0.28
C SER A 241 0.95 -7.97 0.70
N ASN A 242 -0.23 -7.36 0.56
CA ASN A 242 -1.54 -7.97 0.81
C ASN A 242 -1.78 -9.30 0.07
N HIS A 243 -1.05 -9.55 -1.02
CA HIS A 243 -1.14 -10.77 -1.81
C HIS A 243 -0.10 -11.84 -1.42
N TYR A 244 0.77 -11.54 -0.47
CA TYR A 244 1.91 -12.39 -0.09
C TYR A 244 1.98 -12.53 1.44
N PRO A 245 1.21 -13.46 2.04
CA PRO A 245 1.13 -13.65 3.49
C PRO A 245 2.48 -13.86 4.18
N LEU A 246 3.47 -14.44 3.49
CA LEU A 246 4.82 -14.60 4.03
C LEU A 246 5.48 -13.26 4.40
N ALA A 247 5.08 -12.15 3.78
CA ALA A 247 5.64 -10.83 4.11
C ALA A 247 5.15 -10.31 5.47
N PHE A 248 3.92 -10.62 5.89
CA PHE A 248 3.27 -10.00 7.04
C PHE A 248 2.78 -10.98 8.13
N GLY A 249 2.66 -12.27 7.81
CA GLY A 249 2.11 -13.33 8.67
C GLY A 249 3.15 -14.00 9.57
N THR A 250 4.17 -13.26 10.00
CA THR A 250 5.26 -13.71 10.88
C THR A 250 5.41 -12.75 12.06
N ALA A 251 5.87 -13.23 13.21
CA ALA A 251 6.18 -12.38 14.37
C ALA A 251 7.26 -11.32 14.06
N PHE A 252 8.06 -11.54 13.02
CA PHE A 252 9.09 -10.60 12.55
C PHE A 252 8.57 -9.59 11.51
N ASN A 253 7.25 -9.47 11.33
CA ASN A 253 6.64 -8.61 10.31
C ASN A 253 7.14 -7.15 10.37
N TRP A 254 7.24 -6.54 11.56
CA TRP A 254 7.74 -5.16 11.69
C TRP A 254 9.24 -5.04 11.33
N VAL A 255 10.03 -6.08 11.59
CA VAL A 255 11.45 -6.15 11.16
C VAL A 255 11.53 -6.29 9.65
N ILE A 256 10.70 -7.15 9.05
CA ILE A 256 10.60 -7.27 7.59
C ILE A 256 10.25 -5.93 6.96
N ALA A 257 9.29 -5.20 7.53
CA ALA A 257 8.94 -3.87 7.06
C ALA A 257 10.13 -2.89 7.11
N ALA A 258 10.90 -2.92 8.20
CA ALA A 258 12.13 -2.12 8.33
C ALA A 258 13.20 -2.48 7.28
N LEU A 259 13.37 -3.76 6.96
CA LEU A 259 14.33 -4.24 5.96
C LEU A 259 13.88 -3.94 4.52
N VAL A 260 12.59 -4.07 4.22
CA VAL A 260 11.99 -3.67 2.93
C VAL A 260 12.27 -2.21 2.64
N PHE A 261 12.17 -1.37 3.68
CA PHE A 261 12.45 0.04 3.55
C PHE A 261 13.92 0.29 3.13
N LEU A 262 14.87 -0.36 3.82
CA LEU A 262 16.29 -0.28 3.47
C LEU A 262 16.57 -0.81 2.05
N MET A 263 15.90 -1.90 1.66
CA MET A 263 16.01 -2.48 0.33
C MET A 263 15.52 -1.50 -0.75
N GLY A 264 14.39 -0.82 -0.51
CA GLY A 264 13.92 0.23 -1.40
C GLY A 264 14.91 1.40 -1.52
N VAL A 265 15.53 1.80 -0.41
CA VAL A 265 16.55 2.86 -0.38
C VAL A 265 17.78 2.48 -1.18
N THR A 266 18.32 1.27 -1.02
CA THR A 266 19.52 0.82 -1.75
C THR A 266 19.27 0.70 -3.25
N ILE A 267 18.10 0.17 -3.65
CA ILE A 267 17.70 0.10 -5.07
C ILE A 267 17.56 1.53 -5.64
N ARG A 268 16.82 2.43 -4.98
CA ARG A 268 16.70 3.82 -5.45
C ARG A 268 18.04 4.54 -5.48
N HIS A 269 18.94 4.27 -4.54
CA HIS A 269 20.27 4.87 -4.52
C HIS A 269 21.08 4.53 -5.77
N TRP A 270 21.00 3.28 -6.24
CA TRP A 270 21.64 2.87 -7.50
C TRP A 270 21.13 3.66 -8.70
N PHE A 271 19.80 3.72 -8.86
CA PHE A 271 19.17 4.46 -9.96
C PHE A 271 19.50 5.95 -9.89
N ASN A 272 19.34 6.57 -8.73
CA ASN A 272 19.64 7.99 -8.55
C ASN A 272 21.10 8.33 -8.88
N THR A 273 22.05 7.51 -8.42
CA THR A 273 23.49 7.73 -8.68
C THR A 273 23.84 7.55 -10.15
N THR A 274 23.23 6.56 -10.81
CA THR A 274 23.41 6.28 -12.23
C THR A 274 22.81 7.39 -13.10
N HIS A 275 21.58 7.84 -12.81
CA HIS A 275 20.95 8.97 -13.50
C HIS A 275 21.78 10.26 -13.33
N ALA A 276 22.36 10.46 -12.15
CA ALA A 276 23.26 11.57 -11.87
C ALA A 276 24.65 11.45 -12.53
N ARG A 277 24.91 10.36 -13.27
CA ARG A 277 26.20 10.06 -13.92
C ARG A 277 27.40 10.07 -12.95
N LYS A 278 27.15 9.71 -11.68
CA LYS A 278 28.18 9.62 -10.62
C LYS A 278 28.80 8.22 -10.49
N GLY A 279 28.57 7.36 -11.49
CA GLY A 279 29.02 5.97 -11.52
C GLY A 279 27.89 4.97 -11.27
N ARG A 280 28.27 3.69 -11.11
CA ARG A 280 27.36 2.56 -10.90
C ARG A 280 27.69 1.90 -9.56
N PRO A 281 27.04 2.27 -8.45
CA PRO A 281 27.39 1.76 -7.13
C PRO A 281 26.90 0.30 -6.96
N THR A 282 27.58 -0.67 -7.56
CA THR A 282 27.14 -2.08 -7.62
C THR A 282 26.97 -2.75 -6.26
N TRP A 283 27.63 -2.23 -5.21
CA TRP A 283 27.44 -2.69 -3.83
C TRP A 283 25.98 -2.63 -3.35
N THR A 284 25.17 -1.71 -3.89
CA THR A 284 23.76 -1.58 -3.51
C THR A 284 22.96 -2.82 -3.88
N TRP A 285 23.32 -3.50 -4.98
CA TRP A 285 22.68 -4.75 -5.39
C TRP A 285 23.03 -5.88 -4.44
N LEU A 286 24.30 -5.99 -4.04
CA LEU A 286 24.74 -6.96 -3.04
C LEU A 286 23.96 -6.76 -1.73
N VAL A 287 23.87 -5.52 -1.22
CA VAL A 287 23.11 -5.22 0.00
C VAL A 287 21.63 -5.55 -0.19
N SER A 288 21.03 -5.22 -1.33
CA SER A 288 19.61 -5.51 -1.60
C SER A 288 19.34 -7.01 -1.64
N VAL A 289 20.23 -7.81 -2.23
CA VAL A 289 20.14 -9.28 -2.24
C VAL A 289 20.27 -9.86 -0.83
N VAL A 290 21.22 -9.37 -0.03
CA VAL A 290 21.37 -9.81 1.36
C VAL A 290 20.12 -9.47 2.18
N LEU A 291 19.60 -8.24 2.05
CA LEU A 291 18.35 -7.83 2.69
C LEU A 291 17.18 -8.72 2.27
N PHE A 292 17.08 -9.05 0.98
CA PHE A 292 16.04 -9.93 0.47
C PHE A 292 16.13 -11.36 1.04
N ILE A 293 17.34 -11.94 1.10
CA ILE A 293 17.58 -13.25 1.72
C ILE A 293 17.20 -13.22 3.21
N LEU A 294 17.56 -12.16 3.95
CA LEU A 294 17.17 -12.00 5.35
C LEU A 294 15.65 -11.92 5.52
N ILE A 295 14.96 -11.18 4.64
CA ILE A 295 13.49 -11.11 4.64
C ILE A 295 12.87 -12.49 4.37
N MET A 296 13.39 -13.24 3.39
CA MET A 296 12.94 -14.61 3.10
C MET A 296 13.19 -15.56 4.27
N TRP A 297 14.31 -15.41 4.96
CA TRP A 297 14.60 -16.20 6.14
C TRP A 297 13.63 -15.87 7.28
N LEU A 298 13.44 -14.59 7.61
CA LEU A 298 12.50 -14.14 8.65
C LEU A 298 11.03 -14.48 8.36
N SER A 299 10.65 -14.62 7.08
CA SER A 299 9.31 -15.07 6.68
C SER A 299 9.10 -16.57 6.78
N THR A 300 10.18 -17.35 6.87
CA THR A 300 10.15 -18.82 6.94
C THR A 300 10.53 -19.38 8.31
N VAL A 301 11.06 -18.56 9.23
CA VAL A 301 11.34 -18.99 10.61
C VAL A 301 10.07 -19.62 11.20
N PRO A 302 10.11 -20.91 11.60
CA PRO A 302 8.90 -21.66 11.88
C PRO A 302 8.09 -21.05 13.04
N ARG A 303 6.76 -21.03 12.87
CA ARG A 303 5.75 -20.90 13.95
C ARG A 303 6.06 -21.81 15.17
N VAL A 304 6.86 -22.87 14.98
CA VAL A 304 7.35 -23.80 16.01
C VAL A 304 8.23 -23.12 17.07
N LEU A 305 8.95 -22.04 16.74
CA LEU A 305 9.73 -21.26 17.73
C LEU A 305 8.89 -20.18 18.45
N THR A 306 7.72 -19.84 17.92
CA THR A 306 6.87 -18.75 18.45
C THR A 306 5.52 -19.22 19.01
N GLY A 307 5.27 -20.54 19.09
CA GLY A 307 4.16 -21.13 19.86
C GLY A 307 2.73 -20.73 19.45
N GLY A 308 2.52 -20.19 18.26
CA GLY A 308 1.24 -19.60 17.87
C GLY A 308 0.27 -20.60 17.23
N SER A 309 -0.44 -21.37 18.05
CA SER A 309 -1.73 -21.98 17.67
C SER A 309 -2.83 -20.99 18.06
N GLU A 310 -3.19 -20.08 17.15
CA GLU A 310 -4.39 -19.26 17.34
C GLU A 310 -5.59 -20.01 16.75
N THR A 311 -6.30 -20.72 17.62
CA THR A 311 -7.72 -20.99 17.42
C THR A 311 -8.43 -19.64 17.46
N ALA A 312 -8.71 -19.08 16.28
CA ALA A 312 -9.50 -17.87 16.14
C ALA A 312 -10.86 -18.08 16.84
N ALA A 313 -11.07 -17.37 17.95
CA ALA A 313 -12.38 -17.30 18.57
C ALA A 313 -13.29 -16.47 17.65
N VAL A 314 -14.47 -17.00 17.36
CA VAL A 314 -15.47 -16.38 16.49
C VAL A 314 -15.83 -15.00 17.03
N ALA A 315 -15.53 -13.93 16.27
CA ALA A 315 -16.10 -12.62 16.58
C ALA A 315 -17.63 -12.73 16.59
N PRO A 316 -18.36 -12.07 17.51
CA PRO A 316 -19.81 -12.25 17.68
C PRO A 316 -20.63 -12.10 16.40
N ALA A 317 -20.13 -11.30 15.44
CA ALA A 317 -20.73 -11.10 14.13
C ALA A 317 -20.87 -12.39 13.29
N PHE A 318 -20.08 -13.43 13.55
CA PHE A 318 -20.11 -14.69 12.79
C PHE A 318 -20.95 -15.79 13.43
N GLN A 319 -21.39 -15.60 14.68
CA GLN A 319 -22.28 -16.57 15.35
C GLN A 319 -23.60 -16.75 14.60
N GLN A 320 -24.09 -15.70 13.93
CA GLN A 320 -25.32 -15.78 13.13
C GLN A 320 -25.20 -16.77 11.96
N PHE A 321 -24.03 -16.89 11.35
CA PHE A 321 -23.81 -17.80 10.21
C PHE A 321 -23.70 -19.24 10.69
N ALA A 322 -23.05 -19.47 11.83
CA ALA A 322 -22.99 -20.79 12.45
C ALA A 322 -24.35 -21.24 13.04
N GLY A 323 -25.20 -20.29 13.44
CA GLY A 323 -26.53 -20.55 13.98
C GLY A 323 -27.65 -20.67 12.93
N ASP A 324 -27.36 -20.44 11.65
CA ASP A 324 -28.36 -20.49 10.58
C ASP A 324 -28.84 -21.94 10.31
N PRO A 325 -30.14 -22.18 10.02
CA PRO A 325 -30.66 -23.52 9.76
C PRO A 325 -30.00 -24.27 8.60
N HIS A 326 -29.44 -23.56 7.60
CA HIS A 326 -28.74 -24.18 6.48
C HIS A 326 -27.30 -24.59 6.82
N PHE A 327 -26.76 -24.09 7.94
CA PHE A 327 -25.36 -24.27 8.29
C PHE A 327 -24.89 -25.74 8.37
N PRO A 328 -25.68 -26.69 8.92
CA PRO A 328 -25.27 -28.09 8.95
C PRO A 328 -25.02 -28.67 7.55
N ALA A 329 -25.90 -28.37 6.59
CA ALA A 329 -25.77 -28.83 5.21
C ALA A 329 -24.60 -28.12 4.49
N VAL A 330 -24.39 -26.83 4.77
CA VAL A 330 -23.23 -26.09 4.25
C VAL A 330 -21.92 -26.65 4.79
N LYS A 331 -21.84 -26.99 6.08
CA LYS A 331 -20.66 -27.58 6.69
C LYS A 331 -20.27 -28.90 6.02
N GLU A 332 -21.26 -29.77 5.76
CA GLU A 332 -21.05 -31.02 5.03
C GLU A 332 -20.55 -30.77 3.60
N LEU A 333 -21.18 -29.83 2.89
CA LEU A 333 -20.78 -29.44 1.55
C LEU A 333 -19.33 -28.92 1.50
N ILE A 334 -18.94 -28.07 2.46
CA ILE A 334 -17.58 -27.53 2.55
C ILE A 334 -16.57 -28.62 2.89
N GLY A 335 -16.91 -29.53 3.80
CA GLY A 335 -16.11 -30.71 4.10
C GLY A 335 -15.83 -31.55 2.86
N THR A 336 -16.80 -31.64 1.95
CA THR A 336 -16.71 -32.48 0.75
C THR A 336 -16.03 -31.78 -0.43
N ARG A 337 -16.30 -30.48 -0.64
CA ARG A 337 -15.87 -29.74 -1.85
C ARG A 337 -14.69 -28.80 -1.62
N CYS A 338 -14.41 -28.38 -0.39
CA CYS A 338 -13.46 -27.31 -0.11
C CYS A 338 -12.29 -27.76 0.78
N ALA A 339 -12.54 -28.66 1.74
CA ALA A 339 -11.56 -29.03 2.75
C ALA A 339 -10.28 -29.68 2.18
N MET A 340 -10.34 -30.34 1.02
CA MET A 340 -9.14 -30.92 0.39
C MET A 340 -8.02 -29.90 0.12
N CYS A 341 -8.41 -28.64 -0.18
CA CYS A 341 -7.48 -27.54 -0.41
C CYS A 341 -7.41 -26.58 0.79
N HIS A 342 -8.48 -26.48 1.58
CA HIS A 342 -8.65 -25.55 2.68
C HIS A 342 -8.64 -26.25 4.05
N ALA A 343 -7.60 -27.05 4.30
CA ALA A 343 -7.32 -27.69 5.59
C ALA A 343 -5.97 -27.20 6.15
N ALA A 344 -5.70 -27.43 7.43
CA ALA A 344 -4.39 -27.17 8.02
C ALA A 344 -3.29 -27.96 7.30
N GLU A 345 -3.62 -29.19 6.90
CA GLU A 345 -2.81 -30.05 6.04
C GLU A 345 -3.61 -30.40 4.77
N PRO A 346 -3.47 -29.61 3.68
CA PRO A 346 -4.14 -29.89 2.42
C PRO A 346 -3.69 -31.22 1.82
N VAL A 347 -4.62 -31.93 1.20
CA VAL A 347 -4.39 -33.25 0.58
C VAL A 347 -4.44 -33.22 -0.95
N TYR A 348 -4.69 -32.04 -1.54
CA TYR A 348 -4.68 -31.85 -2.98
C TYR A 348 -3.24 -31.71 -3.52
N GLU A 349 -2.89 -32.49 -4.55
CA GLU A 349 -1.55 -32.49 -5.14
C GLU A 349 -1.14 -31.08 -5.63
N GLY A 350 0.08 -30.66 -5.27
CA GLY A 350 0.60 -29.33 -5.60
C GLY A 350 0.18 -28.20 -4.64
N ILE A 351 -0.67 -28.47 -3.66
CA ILE A 351 -1.05 -27.51 -2.62
C ILE A 351 -0.42 -27.93 -1.29
N ALA A 352 0.71 -27.31 -0.94
CA ALA A 352 1.42 -27.62 0.32
C ALA A 352 0.86 -26.87 1.54
N ARG A 353 0.07 -25.81 1.33
CA ARG A 353 -0.54 -24.98 2.37
C ARG A 353 -1.88 -24.43 1.88
N PRO A 354 -2.87 -24.22 2.76
CA PRO A 354 -4.17 -23.71 2.36
C PRO A 354 -4.03 -22.38 1.60
N PRO A 355 -4.65 -22.23 0.40
CA PRO A 355 -4.60 -20.99 -0.35
C PRO A 355 -5.09 -19.80 0.50
N ASN A 356 -4.32 -18.72 0.51
CA ASN A 356 -4.56 -17.53 1.35
C ASN A 356 -4.65 -17.81 2.86
N GLY A 357 -4.22 -18.98 3.33
CA GLY A 357 -4.33 -19.38 4.74
C GLY A 357 -5.76 -19.70 5.18
N VAL A 358 -6.71 -19.84 4.25
CA VAL A 358 -8.12 -20.12 4.55
C VAL A 358 -8.29 -21.60 4.87
N ILE A 359 -8.80 -21.91 6.07
CA ILE A 359 -9.01 -23.27 6.58
C ILE A 359 -10.49 -23.43 6.92
N PHE A 360 -11.06 -24.62 6.71
CA PHE A 360 -12.48 -24.94 6.95
C PHE A 360 -12.67 -26.23 7.76
N GLU A 361 -11.98 -26.36 8.90
CA GLU A 361 -12.00 -27.57 9.72
C GLU A 361 -13.03 -27.51 10.86
N ASN A 362 -13.49 -26.31 11.22
CA ASN A 362 -14.48 -26.12 12.26
C ASN A 362 -15.50 -25.02 11.92
N ASP A 363 -16.56 -24.98 12.72
CA ASP A 363 -17.72 -24.12 12.48
C ASP A 363 -17.35 -22.64 12.51
N ALA A 364 -16.45 -22.29 13.42
CA ALA A 364 -15.92 -20.96 13.60
C ALA A 364 -15.22 -20.44 12.33
N GLN A 365 -14.35 -21.28 11.76
CA GLN A 365 -13.60 -20.99 10.55
C GLN A 365 -14.52 -20.86 9.32
N ILE A 366 -15.49 -21.75 9.17
CA ILE A 366 -16.46 -21.68 8.07
C ILE A 366 -17.30 -20.40 8.18
N ALA A 367 -17.83 -20.11 9.35
CA ALA A 367 -18.67 -18.94 9.60
C ALA A 367 -17.90 -17.62 9.40
N ALA A 368 -16.62 -17.57 9.81
CA ALA A 368 -15.75 -16.41 9.60
C ALA A 368 -15.52 -16.08 8.11
N HIS A 369 -15.71 -17.06 7.22
CA HIS A 369 -15.52 -16.94 5.78
C HIS A 369 -16.82 -17.02 4.97
N ALA A 370 -17.98 -16.86 5.64
CA ALA A 370 -19.29 -17.00 4.99
C ALA A 370 -19.46 -16.10 3.76
N ARG A 371 -18.94 -14.86 3.83
CA ARG A 371 -19.00 -13.90 2.72
C ARG A 371 -18.14 -14.34 1.54
N GLU A 372 -16.93 -14.82 1.80
CA GLU A 372 -16.02 -15.33 0.78
C GLU A 372 -16.60 -16.57 0.10
N ILE A 373 -17.15 -17.51 0.88
CA ILE A 373 -17.81 -18.71 0.37
C ILE A 373 -19.00 -18.33 -0.52
N TYR A 374 -19.83 -17.40 -0.06
CA TYR A 374 -20.97 -16.88 -0.82
C TYR A 374 -20.55 -16.29 -2.17
N ILE A 375 -19.52 -15.44 -2.21
CA ILE A 375 -19.07 -14.80 -3.46
C ILE A 375 -18.34 -15.79 -4.38
N GLN A 376 -17.39 -16.56 -3.84
CA GLN A 376 -16.46 -17.38 -4.62
C GLN A 376 -17.08 -18.69 -5.11
N ALA A 377 -17.91 -19.32 -4.27
CA ALA A 377 -18.49 -20.63 -4.55
C ALA A 377 -20.02 -20.57 -4.75
N GLY A 378 -20.74 -19.70 -4.06
CA GLY A 378 -22.20 -19.58 -4.23
C GLY A 378 -22.59 -18.82 -5.51
N ARG A 379 -22.24 -17.53 -5.57
CA ARG A 379 -22.66 -16.58 -6.62
C ARG A 379 -21.79 -16.63 -7.87
N SER A 380 -20.51 -16.92 -7.73
CA SER A 380 -19.61 -17.12 -8.87
C SER A 380 -19.21 -18.59 -8.99
N HIS A 381 -18.47 -18.90 -10.06
CA HIS A 381 -17.89 -20.21 -10.32
C HIS A 381 -16.36 -20.18 -10.13
N ALA A 382 -15.85 -19.20 -9.39
CA ALA A 382 -14.41 -19.01 -9.19
C ALA A 382 -13.79 -20.10 -8.31
N MET A 383 -14.55 -20.58 -7.34
CA MET A 383 -14.20 -21.72 -6.50
C MET A 383 -15.18 -22.89 -6.70
N PRO A 384 -14.68 -24.14 -6.72
CA PRO A 384 -13.27 -24.51 -6.89
C PRO A 384 -12.74 -24.06 -8.27
N PRO A 385 -11.44 -23.75 -8.43
CA PRO A 385 -10.89 -23.32 -9.71
C PRO A 385 -11.10 -24.42 -10.75
N GLY A 386 -11.69 -24.07 -11.91
CA GLY A 386 -12.02 -25.06 -12.94
C GLY A 386 -13.07 -26.10 -12.52
N ASN A 387 -13.78 -25.87 -11.41
CA ASN A 387 -14.72 -26.81 -10.80
C ASN A 387 -14.13 -28.20 -10.51
N VAL A 388 -12.85 -28.27 -10.09
CA VAL A 388 -12.11 -29.53 -9.87
C VAL A 388 -12.75 -30.51 -8.89
N THR A 389 -13.62 -30.04 -7.99
CA THR A 389 -14.37 -30.91 -7.06
C THR A 389 -15.82 -31.12 -7.49
N GLU A 390 -16.19 -30.73 -8.70
CA GLU A 390 -17.51 -30.93 -9.30
C GLU A 390 -18.68 -30.44 -8.42
N ILE A 391 -18.56 -29.24 -7.82
CA ILE A 391 -19.69 -28.67 -7.08
C ILE A 391 -20.83 -28.34 -8.05
N THR A 392 -22.03 -28.79 -7.70
CA THR A 392 -23.25 -28.71 -8.51
C THR A 392 -23.98 -27.39 -8.32
N SER A 393 -24.87 -27.05 -9.26
CA SER A 393 -25.67 -25.83 -9.17
C SER A 393 -26.56 -25.78 -7.93
N ASP A 394 -27.06 -26.91 -7.44
CA ASP A 394 -27.92 -26.94 -6.25
C ASP A 394 -27.12 -26.80 -4.95
N GLU A 395 -25.92 -27.37 -4.88
CA GLU A 395 -24.97 -27.12 -3.80
C GLU A 395 -24.56 -25.63 -3.75
N ARG A 396 -24.36 -24.98 -4.91
CA ARG A 396 -24.10 -23.53 -4.96
C ARG A 396 -25.30 -22.73 -4.47
N LYS A 397 -26.53 -23.11 -4.83
CA LYS A 397 -27.76 -22.48 -4.31
C LYS A 397 -27.89 -22.64 -2.80
N LEU A 398 -27.44 -23.75 -2.22
CA LEU A 398 -27.41 -23.94 -0.77
C LEU A 398 -26.46 -22.93 -0.09
N LEU A 399 -25.25 -22.75 -0.64
CA LEU A 399 -24.30 -21.74 -0.14
C LEU A 399 -24.87 -20.31 -0.23
N VAL A 400 -25.60 -20.02 -1.30
CA VAL A 400 -26.35 -18.77 -1.45
C VAL A 400 -27.40 -18.67 -0.35
N ALA A 401 -28.36 -19.61 -0.30
CA ALA A 401 -29.47 -19.59 0.66
C ALA A 401 -29.01 -19.40 2.11
N TRP A 402 -27.94 -20.09 2.52
CA TRP A 402 -27.35 -19.96 3.86
C TRP A 402 -26.87 -18.54 4.17
N PHE A 403 -26.08 -17.95 3.28
CA PHE A 403 -25.57 -16.59 3.51
C PHE A 403 -26.71 -15.57 3.49
N GLU A 404 -27.69 -15.80 2.62
CA GLU A 404 -28.85 -14.95 2.43
C GLU A 404 -29.77 -14.93 3.65
N SER A 405 -30.17 -16.11 4.14
CA SER A 405 -31.01 -16.23 5.33
C SER A 405 -30.32 -15.71 6.60
N ALA A 406 -29.03 -15.96 6.76
CA ALA A 406 -28.27 -15.51 7.93
C ALA A 406 -28.14 -13.97 8.01
N VAL A 407 -28.18 -13.28 6.86
CA VAL A 407 -28.13 -11.81 6.80
C VAL A 407 -29.53 -11.20 6.95
N GLU A 408 -30.58 -11.84 6.42
CA GLU A 408 -31.96 -11.40 6.55
C GLU A 408 -32.54 -11.56 7.97
N GLY A 409 -32.13 -12.61 8.70
CA GLY A 409 -32.55 -12.88 10.08
C GLY A 409 -32.21 -11.78 11.10
N LYS A 410 -31.51 -10.72 10.68
CA LYS A 410 -31.21 -9.52 11.47
C LYS A 410 -32.32 -8.45 11.44
N GLN A 411 -33.33 -8.61 10.58
CA GLN A 411 -34.43 -7.65 10.42
C GLN A 411 -35.70 -7.97 11.23
N GLN A 412 -35.72 -9.09 11.94
CA GLN A 412 -36.72 -9.42 12.97
C GLN A 412 -36.06 -9.29 14.35
#